data_AF-A0A0B1TC72-F1
#
_entry.id   AF-A0A0B1TC72-F1
#
_cell.length_a   1.000
_cell.length_b   1.000
_cell.length_c   1.000
_cell.angle_alpha   90.00
_cell.angle_beta   90.00
_cell.angle_gamma   90.00
#
_symmetry.space_group_name_H-M   'P 1'
#
loop_
_entity.id
_entity.type
_entity.pdbx_description
1 polymer ?
#
loop_
_entity_poly.entity_id
_entity_poly.type
_entity_poly.pdbx_seq_one_letter_code
_entity_poly.pdbx_strand_id
1 'polypeptide(L)'
;MTDYWKLLSLLRWRVLKVVPVQEDHEGEEREYCDLVCPNSHTVFISFIDQGHRACFNYITYQIEKRAEERYLWRSGKCLNSTVNYRIGCKFDDPFDTQFKSDNEILARLRARARRA
;
A
#
# COMPACT_ATOMS: atom_id res chain seq x y z
N MET A 1 12.49 26.86 -19.71
CA MET A 1 11.61 26.98 -18.52
C MET A 1 10.25 26.44 -18.95
N THR A 2 10.18 25.11 -19.05
CA THR A 2 9.19 24.28 -19.76
C THR A 2 9.57 22.87 -19.30
N ASP A 3 8.79 22.01 -18.67
CA ASP A 3 7.34 21.84 -18.55
C ASP A 3 7.04 21.20 -17.18
N TYR A 4 7.03 21.98 -16.09
CA TYR A 4 6.62 21.43 -14.78
C TYR A 4 5.12 21.11 -14.70
N TRP A 5 4.32 21.61 -15.66
CA TRP A 5 2.87 21.46 -15.67
C TRP A 5 2.35 20.23 -16.43
N LYS A 6 3.16 19.54 -17.24
CA LYS A 6 2.73 18.27 -17.88
C LYS A 6 2.70 17.08 -16.91
N LEU A 7 3.43 17.16 -15.80
CA LEU A 7 3.55 16.10 -14.79
C LEU A 7 2.26 15.84 -13.98
N LEU A 8 1.27 16.74 -14.03
CA LEU A 8 0.02 16.59 -13.27
C LEU A 8 -1.05 15.74 -13.98
N SER A 9 -0.83 15.36 -15.25
CA SER A 9 -1.85 14.67 -16.06
C SER A 9 -1.78 13.14 -16.03
N LEU A 10 -0.76 12.53 -15.42
CA LEU A 10 -0.54 11.08 -15.42
C LEU A 10 -0.65 10.41 -14.04
N LEU A 11 -0.90 11.16 -12.96
CA LEU A 11 -1.26 10.58 -11.68
C LEU A 11 -2.73 10.16 -11.72
N ARG A 12 -3.01 9.05 -12.40
CA ARG A 12 -4.26 8.32 -12.22
C ARG A 12 -4.20 7.72 -10.81
N TRP A 13 -4.58 8.51 -9.81
CA TRP A 13 -4.78 8.06 -8.43
C TRP A 13 -5.89 7.01 -8.45
N ARG A 14 -5.52 5.77 -8.74
CA ARG A 14 -6.45 4.65 -8.79
C ARG A 14 -6.65 4.24 -7.33
N VAL A 15 -7.74 4.74 -6.73
CA VAL A 15 -8.14 4.37 -5.37
C VAL A 15 -8.58 2.90 -5.43
N LEU A 16 -7.62 2.00 -5.20
CA LEU A 16 -7.89 0.58 -5.05
C LEU A 16 -8.27 0.35 -3.60
N LYS A 17 -9.50 -0.15 -3.37
CA LYS A 17 -9.91 -0.64 -2.06
C LYS A 17 -9.17 -1.96 -1.82
N VAL A 18 -8.13 -1.91 -0.99
CA VAL A 18 -7.32 -3.08 -0.64
C VAL A 18 -8.04 -3.86 0.46
N VAL A 19 -8.09 -5.19 0.32
CA VAL A 19 -8.66 -6.06 1.35
C VAL A 19 -7.55 -6.47 2.33
N PRO A 20 -7.70 -6.14 3.62
CA PRO A 20 -6.77 -6.60 4.65
C PRO A 20 -6.88 -8.11 4.86
N VAL A 21 -5.76 -8.76 5.21
CA VAL A 21 -5.71 -10.17 5.63
C VAL A 21 -5.06 -10.22 7.01
N GLN A 22 -5.65 -10.93 7.96
CA GLN A 22 -5.09 -11.12 9.30
C GLN A 22 -4.08 -12.28 9.30
N GLU A 23 -2.92 -12.06 9.89
CA GLU A 23 -1.87 -13.06 10.08
C GLU A 23 -1.32 -12.95 11.51
N ASP A 24 -1.02 -14.09 12.15
CA ASP A 24 -0.24 -14.11 13.39
C ASP A 24 1.25 -14.05 13.03
N HIS A 25 1.95 -13.09 13.63
CA HIS A 25 3.39 -12.94 13.49
C HIS A 25 4.06 -13.00 14.86
N GLU A 26 4.63 -14.16 15.21
CA GLU A 26 5.35 -14.39 16.47
C GLU A 26 4.48 -14.08 17.71
N GLY A 27 3.17 -14.38 17.65
CA GLY A 27 2.22 -14.10 18.74
C GLY A 27 1.65 -12.67 18.74
N GLU A 28 1.97 -11.86 17.73
CA GLU A 28 1.33 -10.56 17.49
C GLU A 28 0.36 -10.66 16.29
N GLU A 29 -0.90 -10.27 16.51
CA GLU A 29 -1.87 -10.15 15.43
C GLU A 29 -1.52 -8.95 14.52
N ARG A 30 -1.36 -9.24 13.23
CA ARG A 30 -1.05 -8.24 12.20
C ARG A 30 -2.06 -8.30 11.07
N GLU A 31 -2.43 -7.12 10.60
CA GLU A 31 -3.28 -6.95 9.42
C GLU A 31 -2.42 -6.52 8.24
N TYR A 32 -2.45 -7.29 7.15
CA TYR A 32 -1.65 -7.07 5.95
C TYR A 32 -2.50 -6.59 4.76
N CYS A 33 -2.14 -5.43 4.22
CA CYS A 33 -2.71 -4.83 3.02
C CYS A 33 -1.73 -4.88 1.84
N ASP A 34 -2.22 -5.26 0.66
CA ASP A 34 -1.45 -5.24 -0.59
C ASP A 34 -1.23 -3.81 -1.10
N LEU A 35 0.02 -3.44 -1.39
CA LEU A 35 0.32 -2.11 -1.93
C LEU A 35 0.31 -2.05 -3.46
N VAL A 36 0.20 -3.19 -4.15
CA VAL A 36 0.11 -3.30 -5.62
C VAL A 36 1.05 -2.33 -6.35
N CYS A 37 2.35 -2.41 -6.05
CA CYS A 37 3.39 -1.59 -6.68
C CYS A 37 4.44 -2.46 -7.38
N PRO A 38 4.08 -3.05 -8.55
CA PRO A 38 4.95 -3.99 -9.27
C PRO A 38 6.24 -3.32 -9.73
N ASN A 39 7.39 -3.97 -9.54
CA ASN A 39 8.69 -3.46 -10.00
C ASN A 39 9.09 -2.08 -9.45
N SER A 40 8.42 -1.60 -8.39
CA SER A 40 8.79 -0.34 -7.74
C SER A 40 10.19 -0.44 -7.12
N HIS A 41 11.03 0.56 -7.36
CA HIS A 41 12.32 0.72 -6.67
C HIS A 41 12.09 0.98 -5.19
N THR A 42 11.18 1.91 -4.89
CA THR A 42 10.86 2.32 -3.51
C THR A 42 9.37 2.51 -3.34
N VAL A 43 8.84 2.09 -2.19
CA VAL A 43 7.47 2.37 -1.77
C VAL A 43 7.54 3.03 -0.40
N PHE A 44 6.77 4.10 -0.24
CA PHE A 44 6.82 4.94 0.94
C PHE A 44 5.43 5.43 1.30
N ILE A 45 5.24 5.73 2.59
CA ILE A 45 4.00 6.32 3.07
C ILE A 45 4.14 7.84 2.92
N SER A 46 3.42 8.41 1.96
CA SER A 46 3.48 9.84 1.64
C SER A 46 2.67 10.70 2.60
N PHE A 47 1.60 10.14 3.17
CA PHE A 47 0.74 10.81 4.12
C PHE A 47 -0.04 9.79 4.94
N ILE A 48 -0.30 10.14 6.19
CA ILE A 48 -1.07 9.33 7.14
C ILE A 48 -2.03 10.27 7.84
N ASP A 49 -3.33 9.99 7.73
CA ASP A 49 -4.35 10.61 8.54
C ASP A 49 -4.77 9.64 9.63
N GLN A 50 -4.23 9.89 10.82
CA GLN A 50 -4.38 9.06 12.00
C GLN A 50 -4.75 9.96 13.19
N GLY A 51 -6.04 10.01 13.52
CA GLY A 51 -6.52 10.80 14.66
C GLY A 51 -6.24 10.18 16.04
N HIS A 52 -5.88 8.89 16.10
CA HIS A 52 -5.74 8.18 17.38
C HIS A 52 -4.33 8.33 17.96
N ARG A 53 -4.21 9.02 19.11
CA ARG A 53 -2.92 9.31 19.78
C ARG A 53 -2.07 8.07 20.06
N ALA A 54 -2.70 6.94 20.37
CA ALA A 54 -1.98 5.69 20.66
C ALA A 54 -1.27 5.11 19.43
N CYS A 55 -1.68 5.49 18.22
CA CYS A 55 -1.08 4.96 16.99
C CYS A 55 0.15 5.75 16.53
N PHE A 56 0.36 6.95 17.09
CA PHE A 56 1.45 7.84 16.69
C PHE A 56 2.75 7.51 17.43
N ASN A 57 2.62 7.07 18.69
CA ASN A 57 3.77 6.86 19.57
C ASN A 57 4.45 5.50 19.38
N TYR A 58 3.80 4.55 18.71
CA TYR A 58 4.31 3.18 18.56
C TYR A 58 4.40 2.83 17.08
N ILE A 59 5.44 2.06 16.71
CA ILE A 59 5.55 1.47 15.38
C ILE A 59 4.46 0.41 15.26
N THR A 60 3.29 0.83 14.80
CA THR A 60 2.07 0.03 14.67
C THR A 60 1.71 -0.23 13.22
N TYR A 61 2.57 0.21 12.30
CA TYR A 61 2.49 -0.07 10.88
C TYR A 61 3.86 0.06 10.24
N GLN A 62 4.14 -0.76 9.21
CA GLN A 62 5.32 -0.63 8.36
C GLN A 62 5.04 -1.18 6.96
N ILE A 63 5.90 -0.81 6.01
CA ILE A 63 5.95 -1.44 4.71
C ILE A 63 6.95 -2.60 4.76
N GLU A 64 6.49 -3.79 4.44
CA GLU A 64 7.30 -5.01 4.36
C GLU A 64 7.38 -5.48 2.92
N LYS A 65 8.58 -5.91 2.51
CA LYS A 65 8.79 -6.56 1.20
C LYS A 65 8.86 -8.07 1.42
N ARG A 66 7.91 -8.81 0.83
CA ARG A 66 7.94 -10.28 0.79
C ARG A 66 8.07 -10.71 -0.67
N ALA A 67 9.20 -11.31 -1.01
CA ALA A 67 9.60 -11.60 -2.39
C ALA A 67 9.54 -10.33 -3.27
N GLU A 68 8.77 -10.34 -4.35
CA GLU A 68 8.59 -9.20 -5.26
C GLU A 68 7.46 -8.25 -4.84
N GLU A 69 6.79 -8.58 -3.74
CA GLU A 69 5.55 -7.92 -3.34
C GLU A 69 5.75 -7.06 -2.10
N ARG A 70 4.96 -5.99 -2.02
CA ARG A 70 5.01 -5.05 -0.90
C ARG A 70 3.69 -4.98 -0.19
N TYR A 71 3.77 -4.96 1.13
CA TYR A 71 2.63 -5.03 2.02
C TYR A 71 2.75 -3.89 3.02
N LEU A 72 1.64 -3.22 3.29
CA LEU A 72 1.51 -2.40 4.49
C LEU A 72 0.90 -3.28 5.55
N TRP A 73 1.62 -3.52 6.63
CA TRP A 73 1.04 -4.19 7.79
C TRP A 73 0.73 -3.21 8.90
N ARG A 74 -0.24 -3.58 9.74
CA ARG A 74 -0.67 -2.86 10.93
C ARG A 74 -0.76 -3.83 12.11
N SER A 75 -0.57 -3.36 13.33
CA SER A 75 -0.64 -4.21 14.52
C SER A 75 -1.24 -3.52 15.75
N GLY A 76 -1.60 -4.33 16.74
CA GLY A 76 -1.99 -3.90 18.08
C GLY A 76 -3.24 -3.02 18.12
N LYS A 77 -3.23 -2.01 19.00
CA LYS A 77 -4.39 -1.13 19.27
C LYS A 77 -4.86 -0.34 18.05
N CYS A 78 -4.06 -0.30 16.99
CA CYS A 78 -4.33 0.47 15.79
C CYS A 78 -5.15 -0.30 14.77
N LEU A 79 -5.31 -1.61 14.92
CA LEU A 79 -6.13 -2.45 14.04
C LEU A 79 -7.59 -1.95 13.98
N ASN A 80 -8.18 -1.62 15.15
CA ASN A 80 -9.57 -1.16 15.24
C ASN A 80 -9.77 0.32 14.86
N SER A 81 -8.69 1.08 14.66
CA SER A 81 -8.79 2.49 14.27
C SER A 81 -8.92 2.61 12.76
N THR A 82 -9.77 3.52 12.28
CA THR A 82 -9.77 3.89 10.86
C THR A 82 -8.58 4.81 10.59
N VAL A 83 -7.68 4.41 9.70
CA VAL A 83 -6.48 5.18 9.34
C VAL A 83 -6.42 5.28 7.82
N ASN A 84 -6.25 6.49 7.29
CA ASN A 84 -6.07 6.69 5.86
C ASN A 84 -4.58 6.81 5.54
N TYR A 85 -4.08 5.88 4.72
CA TYR A 85 -2.71 5.93 4.21
C TYR A 85 -2.72 6.39 2.75
N ARG A 86 -1.84 7.33 2.41
CA ARG A 86 -1.49 7.58 1.01
C ARG A 86 -0.12 6.98 0.75
N ILE A 87 -0.10 5.97 -0.12
CA ILE A 87 1.10 5.23 -0.47
C ILE A 87 1.63 5.76 -1.79
N GLY A 88 2.91 6.10 -1.81
CA GLY A 88 3.64 6.49 -3.02
C GLY A 88 4.54 5.35 -3.48
N CYS A 89 4.57 5.12 -4.78
CA CYS A 89 5.43 4.12 -5.40
C CYS A 89 6.31 4.80 -6.44
N LYS A 90 7.62 4.67 -6.25
CA LYS A 90 8.65 5.20 -7.13
C LYS A 90 9.15 4.08 -8.04
N PHE A 91 9.11 4.35 -9.33
CA PHE A 91 9.55 3.45 -10.40
C PHE A 91 10.74 4.08 -11.12
N ASP A 92 11.65 3.25 -11.62
CA ASP A 92 12.80 3.73 -12.40
C ASP A 92 12.47 3.85 -13.88
N ASP A 93 11.71 2.90 -14.43
CA ASP A 93 11.22 2.98 -15.82
C ASP A 93 9.88 3.75 -15.90
N PRO A 94 9.35 4.04 -17.11
CA PRO A 94 8.02 4.62 -17.27
C PRO A 94 6.89 3.78 -16.64
N PHE A 95 5.82 4.44 -16.21
CA PHE A 95 4.67 3.77 -15.55
C PHE A 95 4.00 2.73 -16.44
N ASP A 96 3.79 3.07 -17.72
CA ASP A 96 3.04 2.25 -18.67
C ASP A 96 3.73 0.94 -19.05
N THR A 97 5.03 0.79 -18.78
CA THR A 97 5.80 -0.41 -19.08
C THR A 97 5.91 -1.38 -17.89
N GLN A 98 5.56 -0.93 -16.68
CA GLN A 98 5.77 -1.69 -15.45
C GLN A 98 4.48 -2.09 -14.74
N PHE A 99 3.40 -1.35 -14.97
CA PHE A 99 2.12 -1.68 -14.35
C PHE A 99 1.43 -2.83 -15.09
N LYS A 100 1.07 -3.86 -14.33
CA LYS A 100 0.23 -4.95 -14.83
C LYS A 100 -1.11 -4.39 -15.31
N SER A 101 -1.76 -5.10 -16.23
CA SER A 101 -3.09 -4.72 -16.70
C SER A 101 -4.09 -4.68 -15.52
N ASP A 102 -5.13 -3.85 -15.64
CA ASP A 102 -6.17 -3.74 -14.62
C ASP A 102 -6.79 -5.10 -14.27
N ASN A 103 -6.92 -6.00 -15.26
CA ASN A 103 -7.46 -7.34 -15.07
C ASN A 103 -6.58 -8.20 -14.17
N GLU A 104 -5.26 -8.13 -14.32
CA GLU A 104 -4.31 -8.87 -13.49
C GLU A 104 -4.31 -8.34 -12.06
N ILE A 105 -4.33 -7.02 -11.89
CA ILE A 105 -4.42 -6.37 -10.57
C ILE A 105 -5.71 -6.78 -9.86
N LEU A 106 -6.85 -6.66 -10.55
CA LEU A 106 -8.14 -7.02 -9.97
C LEU A 106 -8.26 -8.52 -9.69
N ALA A 107 -7.73 -9.38 -10.56
CA ALA A 107 -7.70 -10.82 -10.32
C ALA A 107 -6.91 -11.17 -9.06
N ARG A 108 -5.74 -10.54 -8.87
CA ARG A 108 -4.95 -10.68 -7.64
C ARG A 108 -5.70 -10.21 -6.41
N LEU A 109 -6.28 -9.01 -6.44
CA LEU A 109 -7.02 -8.45 -5.31
C LEU A 109 -8.20 -9.37 -4.93
N ARG A 110 -8.91 -9.93 -5.92
CA ARG A 110 -9.97 -10.91 -5.69
C ARG A 110 -9.44 -12.22 -5.09
N ALA A 111 -8.32 -12.74 -5.59
CA ALA A 111 -7.72 -13.96 -5.07
C ALA A 111 -7.30 -13.78 -3.59
N ARG A 112 -6.80 -12.59 -3.24
CA ARG A 112 -6.46 -12.24 -1.87
C ARG A 112 -7.68 -12.08 -0.98
N ALA A 113 -8.73 -11.44 -1.46
CA ALA A 113 -9.99 -11.30 -0.73
C ALA A 113 -10.64 -12.65 -0.37
N ARG A 114 -10.32 -13.73 -1.11
CA ARG A 114 -10.77 -15.09 -0.78
C ARG A 114 -9.97 -15.76 0.34
N ARG A 115 -8.81 -15.21 0.69
CA ARG A 115 -7.93 -15.68 1.77
C ARG A 115 -8.09 -14.87 3.05
N ALA A 116 -8.82 -13.76 2.98
CA ALA A 116 -9.14 -12.87 4.09
C ALA A 116 -10.27 -13.43 4.94
#